data_AF-A0A7Y3AV43-F1
#
_entry.id   AF-A0A7Y3AV43-F1
#
_cell.length_a   1.000
_cell.length_b   1.000
_cell.length_c   1.000
_cell.angle_alpha   90.00
_cell.angle_beta   90.00
_cell.angle_gamma   90.00
#
_symmetry.space_group_name_H-M   'P 1'
#
loop_
_entity.id
_entity.type
_entity.pdbx_description
1 polymer ?
#
loop_
_entity_poly.entity_id
_entity_poly.type
_entity_poly.pdbx_seq_one_letter_code
_entity_poly.pdbx_strand_id
1 'polypeptide(L)'
;QNSEVTVLVATSGDTGGAVANGFLGVKGVNVVILYPSGKVSEIQERQLTTLGQNITALEVNGNFDDCQNMVKTAFLDSDLKSEIKLTSANSINVARWLPQMFYFLFTYKKLKSRKQPIVFSVPSGNFGNICAGMVAQKLGMPAAHFIAATNVNDTVPRFMHTQEYTPKTSKATISNAMDVGDPSNFIRIRNLYKNNFTELKNNLSSYSFTDEETKHAIREIYNSCNYIADPHGAVGYLGLKEYQKDNSDTFGVFLETAHPVKFLDVVEETLKLKLPIPSQIQNVLEKDKVSFKIDTYDELKSYLQKNRPS
;
A
#
# COMPACT_ATOMS: atom_id res chain seq x y z
N GLN A 1 14.32 -20.44 24.83
CA GLN A 1 15.14 -20.28 23.61
C GLN A 1 14.64 -19.06 22.86
N ASN A 2 15.35 -17.95 22.98
CA ASN A 2 14.92 -16.66 22.44
C ASN A 2 15.57 -16.49 21.05
N SER A 3 15.08 -17.21 20.02
CA SER A 3 15.58 -17.02 18.66
C SER A 3 15.13 -15.65 18.16
N GLU A 4 16.04 -14.69 18.08
CA GLU A 4 15.76 -13.39 17.51
C GLU A 4 15.38 -13.52 16.02
N VAL A 5 14.51 -12.65 15.53
CA VAL A 5 13.99 -12.68 14.15
C VAL A 5 14.26 -11.35 13.46
N THR A 6 14.65 -11.41 12.19
CA THR A 6 14.85 -10.22 11.37
C THR A 6 13.69 -10.07 10.39
N VAL A 7 12.93 -8.98 10.54
CA VAL A 7 11.85 -8.56 9.66
C VAL A 7 12.44 -7.75 8.51
N LEU A 8 12.42 -8.33 7.31
CA LEU A 8 12.92 -7.69 6.09
C LEU A 8 11.75 -7.18 5.23
N VAL A 9 11.76 -5.89 4.92
CA VAL A 9 10.65 -5.19 4.26
C VAL A 9 11.17 -4.26 3.18
N ALA A 10 10.54 -4.33 2.00
CA ALA A 10 10.69 -3.30 0.95
C ALA A 10 9.48 -2.37 0.99
N THR A 11 9.69 -1.07 0.83
CA THR A 11 8.62 -0.06 0.84
C THR A 11 8.80 1.02 -0.22
N SER A 12 7.68 1.54 -0.72
CA SER A 12 7.58 2.80 -1.48
C SER A 12 7.26 4.02 -0.59
N GLY A 13 7.30 3.87 0.73
CA GLY A 13 7.03 4.93 1.71
C GLY A 13 6.22 4.42 2.91
N ASP A 14 4.89 4.41 2.78
CA ASP A 14 3.96 4.20 3.91
C ASP A 14 4.10 2.87 4.65
N THR A 15 4.35 1.80 3.90
CA THR A 15 4.46 0.46 4.48
C THR A 15 5.61 0.36 5.46
N GLY A 16 6.77 0.93 5.13
CA GLY A 16 7.95 0.88 5.99
C GLY A 16 7.67 1.60 7.31
N GLY A 17 7.06 2.78 7.28
CA GLY A 17 6.78 3.56 8.50
C GLY A 17 5.83 2.81 9.44
N ALA A 18 4.81 2.14 8.90
CA ALA A 18 3.88 1.33 9.68
C ALA A 18 4.55 0.10 10.29
N VAL A 19 5.37 -0.63 9.52
CA VAL A 19 6.14 -1.79 10.03
C VAL A 19 7.13 -1.33 11.10
N ALA A 20 7.85 -0.24 10.85
CA ALA A 20 8.85 0.28 11.77
C ALA A 20 8.24 0.60 13.13
N ASN A 21 7.13 1.34 13.14
CA ASN A 21 6.42 1.66 14.39
C ASN A 21 5.79 0.42 15.04
N GLY A 22 5.27 -0.53 14.26
CA GLY A 22 4.63 -1.74 14.78
C GLY A 22 5.60 -2.69 15.50
N PHE A 23 6.90 -2.63 15.18
CA PHE A 23 7.93 -3.48 15.77
C PHE A 23 8.97 -2.70 16.60
N LEU A 24 8.83 -1.38 16.74
CA LEU A 24 9.76 -0.55 17.50
C LEU A 24 9.84 -1.02 18.96
N GLY A 25 11.05 -1.29 19.43
CA GLY A 25 11.32 -1.72 20.80
C GLY A 25 10.84 -3.15 21.13
N VAL A 26 10.37 -3.92 20.15
CA VAL A 26 9.95 -5.31 20.37
C VAL A 26 11.18 -6.19 20.59
N LYS A 27 11.29 -6.76 21.79
CA LYS A 27 12.44 -7.59 22.17
C LYS A 27 12.56 -8.82 21.26
N GLY A 28 13.79 -9.08 20.76
CA GLY A 28 14.09 -10.20 19.89
C GLY A 28 13.62 -10.01 18.44
N VAL A 29 13.23 -8.80 18.03
CA VAL A 29 12.89 -8.45 16.66
C VAL A 29 13.81 -7.36 16.15
N ASN A 30 14.49 -7.60 15.04
CA ASN A 30 15.21 -6.57 14.27
C ASN A 30 14.44 -6.28 13.00
N VAL A 31 14.38 -5.02 12.58
CA VAL A 31 13.66 -4.61 11.36
C VAL A 31 14.63 -3.93 10.41
N VAL A 32 14.68 -4.43 9.18
CA VAL A 32 15.48 -3.85 8.09
C VAL A 32 14.55 -3.45 6.96
N ILE A 33 14.52 -2.16 6.65
CA ILE A 33 13.60 -1.55 5.69
C ILE A 33 14.39 -1.05 4.49
N LEU A 34 14.11 -1.60 3.32
CA LEU A 34 14.64 -1.14 2.05
C LEU A 34 13.66 -0.15 1.42
N TYR A 35 14.16 1.01 1.01
CA TYR A 35 13.39 2.00 0.29
C TYR A 35 14.22 2.62 -0.85
N PRO A 36 13.59 3.00 -1.97
CA PRO A 36 14.31 3.58 -3.10
C PRO A 36 14.74 5.03 -2.82
N SER A 37 16.02 5.31 -3.08
CA SER A 37 16.62 6.65 -2.97
C SER A 37 15.84 7.69 -3.78
N GLY A 38 15.47 8.80 -3.14
CA GLY A 38 14.81 9.93 -3.80
C GLY A 38 13.39 9.69 -4.34
N LYS A 39 12.76 8.55 -4.03
CA LYS A 39 11.43 8.17 -4.54
C LYS A 39 10.36 8.04 -3.46
N VAL A 40 10.64 8.55 -2.27
CA VAL A 40 9.76 8.56 -1.10
C VAL A 40 9.61 10.00 -0.62
N SER A 41 8.41 10.42 -0.16
CA SER A 41 8.23 11.80 0.31
C SER A 41 9.08 12.08 1.55
N GLU A 42 9.44 13.35 1.81
CA GLU A 42 10.31 13.67 2.95
C GLU A 42 9.74 13.19 4.29
N ILE A 43 8.43 13.39 4.50
CA ILE A 43 7.75 12.96 5.72
C ILE A 43 7.79 11.44 5.84
N GLN A 44 7.52 10.72 4.75
CA GLN A 44 7.59 9.26 4.74
C GLN A 44 9.01 8.79 5.03
N GLU A 45 10.03 9.35 4.38
CA GLU A 45 11.43 8.98 4.61
C GLU A 45 11.85 9.21 6.06
N ARG A 46 11.45 10.32 6.67
CA ARG A 46 11.74 10.58 8.09
C ARG A 46 11.03 9.60 9.02
N GLN A 47 9.83 9.13 8.69
CA GLN A 47 9.17 8.06 9.45
C GLN A 47 9.94 6.73 9.40
N LEU A 48 10.80 6.52 8.40
CA LEU A 48 11.66 5.33 8.29
C LEU A 48 13.00 5.51 9.03
N THR A 49 13.59 6.70 8.91
CA THR A 49 15.01 6.95 9.20
C THR A 49 15.29 7.55 10.57
N THR A 50 14.25 7.91 11.35
CA THR A 50 14.41 8.65 12.63
C THR A 50 14.06 7.84 13.88
N LEU A 51 13.75 6.56 13.73
CA LEU A 51 13.26 5.71 14.84
C LEU A 51 14.40 5.10 15.68
N GLY A 52 15.47 4.64 15.02
CA GLY A 52 16.61 3.98 15.67
C GLY A 52 16.23 2.68 16.40
N GLN A 53 16.96 2.37 17.48
CA GLN A 53 16.81 1.13 18.27
C GLN A 53 17.01 -0.12 17.41
N ASN A 54 15.96 -0.93 17.23
CA ASN A 54 15.94 -2.16 16.46
C ASN A 54 15.49 -1.95 14.99
N ILE A 55 15.33 -0.69 14.56
CA ILE A 55 14.90 -0.32 13.21
C ILE A 55 16.09 0.22 12.41
N THR A 56 16.35 -0.39 11.26
CA THR A 56 17.35 0.08 10.28
C THR A 56 16.66 0.41 8.95
N ALA A 57 17.01 1.55 8.36
CA ALA A 57 16.64 1.91 7.00
C ALA A 57 17.86 1.77 6.04
N LEU A 58 17.66 1.05 4.93
CA LEU A 58 18.61 0.90 3.83
C LEU A 58 18.06 1.65 2.61
N GLU A 59 18.80 2.66 2.18
CA GLU A 59 18.49 3.50 1.04
C GLU A 59 19.06 2.84 -0.23
N VAL A 60 18.19 2.31 -1.08
CA VAL A 60 18.57 1.56 -2.28
C VAL A 60 18.67 2.49 -3.48
N ASN A 61 19.81 2.48 -4.16
CA ASN A 61 19.96 3.15 -5.45
C ASN A 61 19.22 2.40 -6.56
N GLY A 62 17.90 2.58 -6.64
CA GLY A 62 17.04 1.83 -7.56
C GLY A 62 15.59 2.30 -7.52
N ASN A 63 14.67 1.42 -7.93
CA ASN A 63 13.23 1.61 -7.80
C ASN A 63 12.63 0.66 -6.75
N PHE A 64 11.32 0.73 -6.54
CA PHE A 64 10.62 -0.13 -5.58
C PHE A 64 10.69 -1.61 -5.96
N ASP A 65 10.62 -1.94 -7.26
CA ASP A 65 10.72 -3.32 -7.75
C ASP A 65 12.10 -3.91 -7.45
N ASP A 66 13.17 -3.12 -7.55
CA ASP A 66 14.53 -3.52 -7.16
C ASP A 66 14.60 -3.86 -5.67
N CYS A 67 14.07 -2.99 -4.80
CA CYS A 67 13.98 -3.24 -3.36
C CYS A 67 13.21 -4.55 -3.08
N GLN A 68 12.08 -4.74 -3.75
CA GLN A 68 11.25 -5.94 -3.59
C GLN A 68 11.97 -7.20 -4.08
N ASN A 69 12.71 -7.12 -5.18
CA ASN A 69 13.50 -8.22 -5.71
C ASN A 69 14.61 -8.61 -4.74
N MET A 70 15.35 -7.65 -4.17
CA MET A 70 16.36 -7.94 -3.14
C MET A 70 15.77 -8.68 -1.94
N VAL A 71 14.60 -8.24 -1.45
CA VAL A 71 13.90 -8.92 -0.35
C VAL A 71 13.51 -10.34 -0.74
N LYS A 72 12.94 -10.56 -1.94
CA LYS A 72 12.58 -11.91 -2.43
C LYS A 72 13.82 -12.81 -2.54
N THR A 73 14.91 -12.29 -3.09
CA THR A 73 16.19 -13.03 -3.21
C THR A 73 16.71 -13.45 -1.84
N ALA A 74 16.64 -12.57 -0.83
CA ALA A 74 17.04 -12.90 0.54
C ALA A 74 16.27 -14.08 1.13
N PHE A 75 14.97 -14.23 0.81
CA PHE A 75 14.18 -15.39 1.26
C PHE A 75 14.51 -16.70 0.52
N LEU A 76 15.11 -16.61 -0.67
CA LEU A 76 15.50 -17.78 -1.46
C LEU A 76 16.93 -18.21 -1.14
N ASP A 77 17.80 -17.29 -0.68
CA ASP A 77 19.20 -17.53 -0.35
C ASP A 77 19.38 -18.49 0.84
N SER A 78 19.88 -19.69 0.54
CA SER A 78 20.08 -20.77 1.52
C SER A 78 21.17 -20.45 2.54
N ASP A 79 22.22 -19.74 2.14
CA ASP A 79 23.32 -19.38 3.05
C ASP A 79 22.79 -18.40 4.09
N LEU A 80 22.06 -17.37 3.64
CA LEU A 80 21.49 -16.36 4.52
C LEU A 80 20.46 -16.96 5.49
N LYS A 81 19.62 -17.89 5.00
CA LYS A 81 18.64 -18.62 5.84
C LYS A 81 19.28 -19.52 6.89
N SER A 82 20.47 -20.04 6.63
CA SER A 82 21.19 -20.89 7.60
C SER A 82 21.72 -20.09 8.79
N GLU A 83 21.96 -18.79 8.59
CA GLU A 83 22.54 -17.91 9.60
C GLU A 83 21.50 -17.01 10.29
N ILE A 84 20.44 -16.60 9.58
CA ILE A 84 19.49 -15.58 10.04
C ILE A 84 18.06 -16.06 9.86
N LYS A 85 17.27 -15.94 10.93
CA LYS A 85 15.83 -16.18 10.88
C LYS A 85 15.10 -14.98 10.26
N LEU A 86 14.93 -15.00 8.95
CA LEU A 86 14.21 -13.97 8.21
C LEU A 86 12.69 -14.18 8.25
N THR A 87 11.96 -13.08 8.39
CA THR A 87 10.51 -13.02 8.14
C THR A 87 10.19 -11.73 7.38
N SER A 88 9.03 -11.66 6.73
CA SER A 88 8.59 -10.44 6.05
C SER A 88 7.30 -9.91 6.65
N ALA A 89 7.21 -8.59 6.74
CA ALA A 89 5.97 -7.86 7.02
C ALA A 89 5.37 -7.23 5.73
N ASN A 90 5.75 -7.71 4.55
CA ASN A 90 5.09 -7.35 3.29
C ASN A 90 3.74 -8.06 3.16
N SER A 91 2.89 -7.63 2.21
CA SER A 91 1.57 -8.25 1.96
C SER A 91 1.63 -9.72 1.52
N ILE A 92 2.82 -10.27 1.27
CA ILE A 92 3.05 -11.71 1.13
C ILE A 92 2.64 -12.44 2.42
N ASN A 93 2.84 -11.84 3.59
CA ASN A 93 2.44 -12.43 4.87
C ASN A 93 0.92 -12.30 5.11
N VAL A 94 0.26 -13.46 5.26
CA VAL A 94 -1.17 -13.57 5.55
C VAL A 94 -1.58 -12.80 6.81
N ALA A 95 -0.69 -12.68 7.80
CA ALA A 95 -0.93 -11.97 9.04
C ALA A 95 -1.01 -10.45 8.88
N ARG A 96 -0.45 -9.87 7.80
CA ARG A 96 -0.66 -8.45 7.46
C ARG A 96 -1.95 -8.23 6.67
N TRP A 97 -2.30 -9.22 5.85
CA TRP A 97 -3.40 -9.14 4.91
C TRP A 97 -4.76 -9.43 5.55
N LEU A 98 -4.90 -10.47 6.35
CA LEU A 98 -6.20 -10.85 6.95
C LEU A 98 -6.78 -9.80 7.92
N PRO A 99 -6.00 -9.14 8.79
CA PRO A 99 -6.59 -8.13 9.70
C PRO A 99 -7.23 -6.95 8.97
N GLN A 100 -6.86 -6.69 7.71
CA GLN A 100 -7.46 -5.64 6.90
C GLN A 100 -8.96 -5.88 6.65
N MET A 101 -9.44 -7.13 6.75
CA MET A 101 -10.86 -7.46 6.69
C MET A 101 -11.68 -6.73 7.77
N PHE A 102 -11.09 -6.45 8.93
CA PHE A 102 -11.83 -5.91 10.06
C PHE A 102 -12.40 -4.52 9.78
N TYR A 103 -11.67 -3.63 9.10
CA TYR A 103 -12.21 -2.31 8.81
C TYR A 103 -13.32 -2.33 7.75
N PHE A 104 -13.33 -3.30 6.82
CA PHE A 104 -14.48 -3.53 5.95
C PHE A 104 -15.70 -3.99 6.76
N LEU A 105 -15.53 -4.96 7.66
CA LEU A 105 -16.60 -5.46 8.52
C LEU A 105 -17.15 -4.39 9.46
N PHE A 106 -16.27 -3.57 10.06
CA PHE A 106 -16.69 -2.45 10.92
C PHE A 106 -17.41 -1.36 10.13
N THR A 107 -16.95 -1.05 8.93
CA THR A 107 -17.62 -0.08 8.05
C THR A 107 -18.99 -0.60 7.63
N TYR A 108 -19.08 -1.86 7.20
CA TYR A 108 -20.36 -2.49 6.89
C TYR A 108 -21.29 -2.49 8.10
N LYS A 109 -20.80 -2.83 9.30
CA LYS A 109 -21.59 -2.81 10.54
C LYS A 109 -22.20 -1.42 10.80
N LYS A 110 -21.47 -0.33 10.52
CA LYS A 110 -21.98 1.05 10.66
C LYS A 110 -23.01 1.40 9.59
N LEU A 111 -22.89 0.82 8.39
CA LEU A 111 -23.69 1.18 7.22
C LEU A 111 -24.84 0.21 6.93
N LYS A 112 -24.93 -0.95 7.59
CA LYS A 112 -25.92 -2.01 7.29
C LYS A 112 -27.39 -1.58 7.39
N SER A 113 -27.69 -0.45 8.03
CA SER A 113 -29.03 0.14 8.09
C SER A 113 -29.39 0.94 6.83
N ARG A 114 -28.43 1.20 5.94
CA ARG A 114 -28.67 1.80 4.62
C ARG A 114 -29.48 0.83 3.78
N LYS A 115 -30.49 1.36 3.07
CA LYS A 115 -31.35 0.57 2.18
C LYS A 115 -30.67 0.24 0.84
N GLN A 116 -29.71 1.06 0.46
CA GLN A 116 -28.98 0.97 -0.80
C GLN A 116 -27.90 -0.13 -0.72
N PRO A 117 -27.59 -0.82 -1.84
CA PRO A 117 -26.49 -1.77 -1.89
C PRO A 117 -25.16 -1.08 -1.56
N ILE A 118 -24.39 -1.64 -0.63
CA ILE A 118 -23.10 -1.05 -0.20
C ILE A 118 -22.00 -1.56 -1.12
N VAL A 119 -21.26 -0.64 -1.75
CA VAL A 119 -20.11 -0.95 -2.61
C VAL A 119 -18.84 -0.31 -2.07
N PHE A 120 -17.70 -0.96 -2.28
CA PHE A 120 -16.41 -0.49 -1.78
C PHE A 120 -15.45 -0.19 -2.94
N SER A 121 -15.03 1.06 -3.08
CA SER A 121 -13.95 1.46 -3.97
C SER A 121 -12.63 1.56 -3.22
N VAL A 122 -11.65 0.81 -3.68
CA VAL A 122 -10.36 0.66 -2.99
C VAL A 122 -9.25 1.14 -3.94
N PRO A 123 -8.53 2.22 -3.59
CA PRO A 123 -7.31 2.57 -4.30
C PRO A 123 -6.30 1.42 -4.15
N SER A 124 -5.90 0.86 -5.28
CA SER A 124 -5.25 -0.46 -5.36
C SER A 124 -3.93 -0.39 -6.12
N GLY A 125 -2.83 -0.55 -5.40
CA GLY A 125 -1.50 -0.82 -5.96
C GLY A 125 -1.22 -2.32 -6.00
N ASN A 126 -0.81 -2.89 -4.86
CA ASN A 126 -0.46 -4.31 -4.76
C ASN A 126 -1.67 -5.26 -4.49
N PHE A 127 -2.90 -4.73 -4.53
CA PHE A 127 -4.19 -5.46 -4.39
C PHE A 127 -4.44 -6.20 -3.04
N GLY A 128 -3.59 -6.04 -2.03
CA GLY A 128 -3.80 -6.68 -0.72
C GLY A 128 -5.07 -6.20 0.01
N ASN A 129 -5.30 -4.88 0.01
CA ASN A 129 -6.42 -4.24 0.72
C ASN A 129 -7.78 -4.70 0.18
N ILE A 130 -8.00 -4.55 -1.13
CA ILE A 130 -9.23 -5.00 -1.78
C ILE A 130 -9.43 -6.52 -1.66
N CYS A 131 -8.35 -7.31 -1.77
CA CYS A 131 -8.42 -8.75 -1.58
C CYS A 131 -8.93 -9.11 -0.19
N ALA A 132 -8.52 -8.39 0.87
CA ALA A 132 -9.05 -8.61 2.22
C ALA A 132 -10.56 -8.32 2.26
N GLY A 133 -11.01 -7.20 1.71
CA GLY A 133 -12.45 -6.88 1.61
C GLY A 133 -13.25 -7.99 0.89
N MET A 134 -12.72 -8.52 -0.21
CA MET A 134 -13.34 -9.61 -0.96
C MET A 134 -13.35 -10.94 -0.19
N VAL A 135 -12.34 -11.22 0.64
CA VAL A 135 -12.40 -12.36 1.57
C VAL A 135 -13.51 -12.14 2.60
N ALA A 136 -13.64 -10.95 3.17
CA ALA A 136 -14.75 -10.65 4.07
C ALA A 136 -16.11 -10.87 3.39
N GLN A 137 -16.24 -10.52 2.10
CA GLN A 137 -17.43 -10.81 1.29
C GLN A 137 -17.69 -12.33 1.17
N LYS A 138 -16.66 -13.11 0.81
CA LYS A 138 -16.76 -14.58 0.73
C LYS A 138 -17.05 -15.24 2.09
N LEU A 139 -16.68 -14.61 3.19
CA LEU A 139 -17.01 -15.03 4.56
C LEU A 139 -18.43 -14.61 5.00
N GLY A 140 -19.20 -13.91 4.15
CA GLY A 140 -20.59 -13.57 4.39
C GLY A 140 -20.87 -12.10 4.66
N MET A 141 -19.88 -11.20 4.54
CA MET A 141 -20.15 -9.76 4.58
C MET A 141 -20.98 -9.35 3.34
N PRO A 142 -22.19 -8.77 3.48
CA PRO A 142 -23.08 -8.46 2.35
C PRO A 142 -22.68 -7.19 1.56
N ALA A 143 -21.41 -7.08 1.17
CA ALA A 143 -20.98 -6.08 0.20
C ALA A 143 -21.48 -6.46 -1.20
N ALA A 144 -22.11 -5.50 -1.89
CA ALA A 144 -22.70 -5.71 -3.20
C ALA A 144 -21.63 -5.82 -4.30
N HIS A 145 -20.59 -5.00 -4.24
CA HIS A 145 -19.53 -4.96 -5.25
C HIS A 145 -18.24 -4.35 -4.71
N PHE A 146 -17.11 -4.74 -5.28
CA PHE A 146 -15.80 -4.11 -5.07
C PHE A 146 -15.31 -3.42 -6.33
N ILE A 147 -14.64 -2.28 -6.16
CA ILE A 147 -14.08 -1.49 -7.25
C ILE A 147 -12.59 -1.29 -6.98
N ALA A 148 -11.74 -1.80 -7.87
CA ALA A 148 -10.30 -1.58 -7.85
C ALA A 148 -9.95 -0.33 -8.66
N ALA A 149 -9.69 0.78 -7.98
CA ALA A 149 -9.21 1.99 -8.62
C ALA A 149 -7.68 2.00 -8.64
N THR A 150 -7.06 2.09 -9.81
CA THR A 150 -5.60 2.21 -9.96
C THR A 150 -5.26 3.60 -10.50
N ASN A 151 -4.00 3.99 -10.34
CA ASN A 151 -3.45 5.05 -11.19
C ASN A 151 -3.09 4.47 -12.57
N VAL A 152 -2.25 5.14 -13.35
CA VAL A 152 -1.85 4.69 -14.70
C VAL A 152 -1.13 3.32 -14.75
N ASN A 153 -0.79 2.74 -13.59
CA ASN A 153 -0.29 1.38 -13.46
C ASN A 153 -1.47 0.38 -13.53
N ASP A 154 -1.89 0.11 -14.76
CA ASP A 154 -3.21 -0.41 -15.13
C ASP A 154 -3.27 -1.92 -15.40
N THR A 155 -2.36 -2.72 -14.82
CA THR A 155 -2.29 -4.17 -15.11
C THR A 155 -3.60 -4.91 -14.85
N VAL A 156 -4.27 -4.62 -13.73
CA VAL A 156 -5.57 -5.24 -13.41
C VAL A 156 -6.72 -4.64 -14.21
N PRO A 157 -6.86 -3.31 -14.37
CA PRO A 157 -7.84 -2.74 -15.29
C PRO A 157 -7.79 -3.38 -16.68
N ARG A 158 -6.60 -3.49 -17.29
CA ARG A 158 -6.43 -4.16 -18.59
C ARG A 158 -6.86 -5.62 -18.55
N PHE A 159 -6.45 -6.38 -17.53
CA PHE A 159 -6.90 -7.77 -17.35
C PHE A 159 -8.44 -7.87 -17.27
N MET A 160 -9.10 -6.95 -16.57
CA MET A 160 -10.57 -6.94 -16.46
C MET A 160 -11.28 -6.65 -17.78
N HIS A 161 -10.57 -6.09 -18.77
CA HIS A 161 -11.08 -5.88 -20.14
C HIS A 161 -10.70 -7.02 -21.09
N THR A 162 -9.45 -7.51 -21.03
CA THR A 162 -8.90 -8.44 -22.04
C THR A 162 -8.78 -9.89 -21.58
N GLN A 163 -8.86 -10.15 -20.27
CA GLN A 163 -8.54 -11.43 -19.60
C GLN A 163 -7.05 -11.84 -19.69
N GLU A 164 -6.19 -11.00 -20.26
CA GLU A 164 -4.77 -11.25 -20.37
C GLU A 164 -4.00 -10.57 -19.24
N TYR A 165 -3.32 -11.36 -18.41
CA TYR A 165 -2.50 -10.84 -17.33
C TYR A 165 -1.09 -10.53 -17.85
N THR A 166 -0.87 -9.28 -18.23
CA THR A 166 0.41 -8.80 -18.76
C THR A 166 0.96 -7.65 -17.91
N PRO A 167 1.82 -7.94 -16.91
CA PRO A 167 2.50 -6.91 -16.13
C PRO A 167 3.35 -6.00 -16.99
N LYS A 168 3.53 -4.76 -16.54
CA LYS A 168 4.42 -3.77 -17.17
C LYS A 168 5.36 -3.19 -16.11
N THR A 169 6.43 -2.54 -16.54
CA THR A 169 7.24 -1.71 -15.63
C THR A 169 6.36 -0.62 -15.02
N SER A 170 6.54 -0.40 -13.71
CA SER A 170 5.83 0.65 -12.98
C SER A 170 6.18 2.04 -13.53
N LYS A 171 5.19 2.94 -13.54
CA LYS A 171 5.33 4.36 -13.86
C LYS A 171 5.10 5.16 -12.59
N ALA A 172 5.95 6.17 -12.36
CA ALA A 172 5.84 7.07 -11.23
C ALA A 172 4.60 7.98 -11.35
N THR A 173 3.88 8.19 -10.25
CA THR A 173 2.69 9.05 -10.17
C THR A 173 2.63 9.83 -8.87
N ILE A 174 1.65 10.74 -8.73
CA ILE A 174 1.36 11.43 -7.46
C ILE A 174 0.73 10.52 -6.40
N SER A 175 0.34 9.29 -6.76
CA SER A 175 -0.19 8.26 -5.87
C SER A 175 0.82 7.12 -5.75
N ASN A 176 2.05 7.46 -5.35
CA ASN A 176 3.24 6.60 -5.44
C ASN A 176 3.13 5.26 -4.70
N ALA A 177 2.29 5.14 -3.66
CA ALA A 177 2.07 3.85 -2.99
C ALA A 177 1.30 2.84 -3.88
N MET A 178 0.71 3.32 -4.99
CA MET A 178 -0.01 2.53 -5.99
C MET A 178 0.81 2.28 -7.27
N ASP A 179 2.05 2.76 -7.35
CA ASP A 179 2.93 2.55 -8.51
C ASP A 179 3.45 1.12 -8.59
N VAL A 180 2.57 0.19 -8.96
CA VAL A 180 2.80 -1.25 -8.96
C VAL A 180 2.45 -1.83 -10.32
N GLY A 181 3.48 -2.26 -11.05
CA GLY A 181 3.33 -2.85 -12.38
C GLY A 181 2.90 -4.32 -12.37
N ASP A 182 3.24 -5.07 -11.32
CA ASP A 182 2.88 -6.48 -11.12
C ASP A 182 2.26 -6.72 -9.73
N PRO A 183 0.93 -6.61 -9.59
CA PRO A 183 0.27 -6.73 -8.30
C PRO A 183 0.29 -8.14 -7.70
N SER A 184 1.14 -8.37 -6.70
CA SER A 184 1.41 -9.68 -6.11
C SER A 184 0.23 -10.35 -5.42
N ASN A 185 -0.81 -9.60 -5.02
CA ASN A 185 -2.01 -10.19 -4.40
C ASN A 185 -3.14 -10.47 -5.39
N PHE A 186 -3.03 -10.05 -6.65
CA PHE A 186 -4.10 -10.29 -7.62
C PHE A 186 -4.31 -11.79 -7.90
N ILE A 187 -3.24 -12.59 -7.85
CA ILE A 187 -3.34 -14.05 -7.91
C ILE A 187 -4.22 -14.64 -6.80
N ARG A 188 -4.23 -14.04 -5.61
CA ARG A 188 -5.09 -14.47 -4.50
C ARG A 188 -6.55 -14.18 -4.79
N ILE A 189 -6.86 -13.00 -5.35
CA ILE A 189 -8.21 -12.66 -5.80
C ILE A 189 -8.66 -13.65 -6.86
N ARG A 190 -7.85 -13.89 -7.90
CA ARG A 190 -8.18 -14.88 -8.94
C ARG A 190 -8.47 -16.26 -8.34
N ASN A 191 -7.63 -16.73 -7.41
CA ASN A 191 -7.85 -18.02 -6.74
C ASN A 191 -9.08 -18.03 -5.82
N LEU A 192 -9.43 -16.91 -5.18
CA LEU A 192 -10.65 -16.76 -4.38
C LEU A 192 -11.93 -17.00 -5.21
N TYR A 193 -11.87 -16.68 -6.51
CA TYR A 193 -12.92 -16.95 -7.50
C TYR A 193 -12.61 -18.17 -8.38
N LYS A 194 -11.69 -19.06 -7.95
CA LYS A 194 -11.31 -20.29 -8.67
C LYS A 194 -10.92 -20.06 -10.14
N ASN A 195 -10.33 -18.90 -10.44
CA ASN A 195 -10.02 -18.44 -11.81
C ASN A 195 -11.24 -18.33 -12.75
N ASN A 196 -12.46 -18.25 -12.20
CA ASN A 196 -13.67 -17.99 -12.97
C ASN A 196 -13.80 -16.48 -13.23
N PHE A 197 -13.49 -16.06 -14.46
CA PHE A 197 -13.54 -14.65 -14.84
C PHE A 197 -14.94 -14.04 -14.74
N THR A 198 -15.99 -14.77 -15.13
CA THR A 198 -17.37 -14.31 -15.04
C THR A 198 -17.78 -14.04 -13.60
N GLU A 199 -17.45 -14.96 -12.69
CA GLU A 199 -17.74 -14.78 -11.25
C GLU A 199 -16.94 -13.61 -10.66
N LEU A 200 -15.68 -13.46 -11.05
CA LEU A 200 -14.85 -12.32 -10.65
C LEU A 200 -15.44 -11.00 -11.13
N LYS A 201 -15.79 -10.90 -12.42
CA LYS A 201 -16.38 -9.68 -13.03
C LYS A 201 -17.71 -9.29 -12.39
N ASN A 202 -18.50 -10.26 -11.93
CA ASN A 202 -19.75 -9.99 -11.21
C ASN A 202 -19.54 -9.40 -9.80
N ASN A 203 -18.31 -9.42 -9.26
CA ASN A 203 -18.00 -8.94 -7.90
C ASN A 203 -16.90 -7.88 -7.86
N LEU A 204 -16.18 -7.68 -8.97
CA LEU A 204 -15.06 -6.74 -9.10
C LEU A 204 -15.18 -5.95 -10.40
N SER A 205 -15.15 -4.63 -10.29
CA SER A 205 -14.84 -3.72 -11.39
C SER A 205 -13.44 -3.13 -11.18
N SER A 206 -12.79 -2.67 -12.24
CA SER A 206 -11.50 -1.99 -12.12
C SER A 206 -11.38 -0.85 -13.13
N TYR A 207 -10.79 0.26 -12.69
CA TYR A 207 -10.62 1.49 -13.46
C TYR A 207 -9.23 2.08 -13.20
N SER A 208 -8.69 2.82 -14.17
CA SER A 208 -7.38 3.47 -14.10
C SER A 208 -7.53 4.97 -14.31
N PHE A 209 -6.79 5.77 -13.55
CA PHE A 209 -6.85 7.23 -13.62
C PHE A 209 -5.46 7.87 -13.71
N THR A 210 -5.40 9.03 -14.35
CA THR A 210 -4.21 9.86 -14.49
C THR A 210 -4.00 10.79 -13.30
N ASP A 211 -2.81 11.38 -13.20
CA ASP A 211 -2.50 12.39 -12.18
C ASP A 211 -3.39 13.64 -12.33
N GLU A 212 -3.71 14.05 -13.55
CA GLU A 212 -4.57 15.21 -13.78
C GLU A 212 -6.02 14.95 -13.35
N GLU A 213 -6.56 13.76 -13.64
CA GLU A 213 -7.86 13.34 -13.10
C GLU A 213 -7.84 13.27 -11.57
N THR A 214 -6.75 12.76 -11.00
CA THR A 214 -6.57 12.67 -9.54
C THR A 214 -6.54 14.05 -8.90
N LYS A 215 -5.79 15.01 -9.46
CA LYS A 215 -5.77 16.41 -8.99
C LYS A 215 -7.15 17.06 -9.14
N HIS A 216 -7.87 16.78 -10.22
CA HIS A 216 -9.25 17.24 -10.38
C HIS A 216 -10.15 16.71 -9.27
N ALA A 217 -10.06 15.41 -8.96
CA ALA A 217 -10.85 14.79 -7.89
C ALA A 217 -10.54 15.39 -6.51
N ILE A 218 -9.26 15.64 -6.19
CA ILE A 218 -8.89 16.34 -4.94
C ILE A 218 -9.62 17.70 -4.84
N ARG A 219 -9.66 18.48 -5.93
CA ARG A 219 -10.39 19.75 -5.97
C ARG A 219 -11.90 19.56 -5.85
N GLU A 220 -12.47 18.58 -6.55
CA GLU A 220 -13.91 18.28 -6.49
C GLU A 220 -14.34 17.90 -5.06
N ILE A 221 -13.60 17.01 -4.40
CA ILE A 221 -13.88 16.59 -3.02
C ILE A 221 -13.79 17.80 -2.09
N TYR A 222 -12.72 18.60 -2.18
CA TYR A 222 -12.56 19.79 -1.34
C TYR A 222 -13.69 20.81 -1.56
N ASN A 223 -14.02 21.13 -2.81
CA ASN A 223 -15.04 22.13 -3.13
C ASN A 223 -16.46 21.68 -2.76
N SER A 224 -16.74 20.37 -2.82
CA SER A 224 -18.08 19.83 -2.57
C SER A 224 -18.38 19.58 -1.11
N CYS A 225 -17.38 19.20 -0.31
CA CYS A 225 -17.61 18.78 1.09
C CYS A 225 -16.59 19.32 2.10
N ASN A 226 -15.69 20.21 1.68
CA ASN A 226 -14.61 20.77 2.52
C ASN A 226 -13.73 19.68 3.18
N TYR A 227 -13.59 18.54 2.49
CA TYR A 227 -12.73 17.44 2.90
C TYR A 227 -11.46 17.44 2.05
N ILE A 228 -10.31 17.34 2.69
CA ILE A 228 -9.02 17.31 2.00
C ILE A 228 -8.58 15.86 1.88
N ALA A 229 -8.77 15.29 0.69
CA ALA A 229 -8.32 13.94 0.38
C ALA A 229 -6.83 13.94 -0.02
N ASP A 230 -6.17 12.85 0.31
CA ASP A 230 -4.87 12.49 -0.23
C ASP A 230 -5.02 11.98 -1.69
N PRO A 231 -3.94 11.96 -2.50
CA PRO A 231 -4.00 11.48 -3.87
C PRO A 231 -4.56 10.05 -4.01
N HIS A 232 -4.28 9.17 -3.07
CA HIS A 232 -4.75 7.78 -3.10
C HIS A 232 -6.25 7.70 -2.84
N GLY A 233 -6.75 8.39 -1.81
CA GLY A 233 -8.18 8.53 -1.54
C GLY A 233 -8.95 9.11 -2.73
N ALA A 234 -8.37 10.11 -3.41
CA ALA A 234 -8.93 10.71 -4.62
C ALA A 234 -9.04 9.70 -5.78
N VAL A 235 -8.06 8.80 -5.98
CA VAL A 235 -8.18 7.69 -6.94
C VAL A 235 -9.32 6.74 -6.55
N GLY A 236 -9.44 6.42 -5.26
CA GLY A 236 -10.57 5.64 -4.73
C GLY A 236 -11.93 6.29 -5.02
N TYR A 237 -12.03 7.61 -4.84
CA TYR A 237 -13.20 8.42 -5.15
C TYR A 237 -13.56 8.37 -6.65
N LEU A 238 -12.57 8.53 -7.53
CA LEU A 238 -12.76 8.43 -8.99
C LEU A 238 -13.32 7.07 -9.39
N GLY A 239 -12.74 5.97 -8.86
CA GLY A 239 -13.25 4.63 -9.12
C GLY A 239 -14.70 4.44 -8.71
N LEU A 240 -15.09 5.03 -7.57
CA LEU A 240 -16.47 4.99 -7.10
C LEU A 240 -17.40 5.78 -8.04
N LYS A 241 -17.01 6.99 -8.42
CA LYS A 241 -17.78 7.84 -9.33
C LYS A 241 -17.97 7.19 -10.70
N GLU A 242 -16.93 6.55 -11.24
CA GLU A 242 -17.00 5.83 -12.51
C GLU A 242 -18.01 4.68 -12.44
N TYR A 243 -17.92 3.85 -11.40
CA TYR A 243 -18.86 2.74 -11.20
C TYR A 243 -20.31 3.21 -11.04
N GLN A 244 -20.52 4.33 -10.35
CA GLN A 244 -21.85 4.88 -10.07
C GLN A 244 -22.52 5.55 -11.28
N LYS A 245 -21.82 5.76 -12.40
CA LYS A 245 -22.45 6.19 -13.66
C LYS A 245 -23.53 5.19 -14.11
N ASP A 246 -23.24 3.89 -13.96
CA ASP A 246 -24.15 2.81 -14.34
C ASP A 246 -24.88 2.19 -13.13
N ASN A 247 -24.49 2.54 -11.89
CA ASN A 247 -24.99 1.94 -10.64
C ASN A 247 -25.35 3.02 -9.61
N SER A 248 -26.19 3.97 -10.02
CA SER A 248 -26.52 5.19 -9.26
C SER A 248 -27.31 4.97 -7.96
N ASP A 249 -27.92 3.80 -7.78
CA ASP A 249 -28.70 3.41 -6.60
C ASP A 249 -27.86 2.85 -5.45
N THR A 250 -26.54 2.78 -5.62
CA THR A 250 -25.60 2.23 -4.62
C THR A 250 -25.17 3.24 -3.56
N PHE A 251 -24.88 2.75 -2.35
CA PHE A 251 -24.18 3.52 -1.32
C PHE A 251 -22.68 3.21 -1.38
N GLY A 252 -21.93 4.17 -1.92
CA GLY A 252 -20.50 4.03 -2.13
C GLY A 252 -19.65 4.33 -0.89
N VAL A 253 -18.65 3.50 -0.65
CA VAL A 253 -17.55 3.76 0.29
C VAL A 253 -16.26 3.75 -0.49
N PHE A 254 -15.53 4.87 -0.55
CA PHE A 254 -14.13 4.85 -0.99
C PHE A 254 -13.20 4.85 0.21
N LEU A 255 -12.05 4.19 0.10
CA LEU A 255 -11.08 4.12 1.19
C LEU A 255 -10.06 5.26 1.07
N GLU A 256 -10.02 6.12 2.08
CA GLU A 256 -8.92 7.06 2.30
C GLU A 256 -7.74 6.30 2.93
N THR A 257 -6.69 6.02 2.15
CA THR A 257 -5.60 5.13 2.60
C THR A 257 -4.46 5.85 3.30
N ALA A 258 -4.39 7.17 3.21
CA ALA A 258 -3.37 7.96 3.85
C ALA A 258 -3.92 9.32 4.32
N HIS A 259 -3.18 9.96 5.22
CA HIS A 259 -3.48 11.34 5.62
C HIS A 259 -2.83 12.31 4.60
N PRO A 260 -3.49 13.40 4.18
CA PRO A 260 -2.98 14.31 3.14
C PRO A 260 -1.63 14.95 3.48
N VAL A 261 -1.31 15.11 4.77
CA VAL A 261 0.01 15.59 5.24
C VAL A 261 1.18 14.72 4.75
N LYS A 262 0.94 13.48 4.33
CA LYS A 262 2.01 12.64 3.78
C LYS A 262 2.41 13.01 2.34
N PHE A 263 1.57 13.82 1.68
CA PHE A 263 1.69 14.25 0.29
C PHE A 263 1.50 15.77 0.17
N LEU A 264 2.10 16.53 1.10
CA LEU A 264 1.95 17.99 1.19
C LEU A 264 2.17 18.68 -0.15
N ASP A 265 3.29 18.40 -0.83
CA ASP A 265 3.64 19.07 -2.09
C ASP A 265 2.50 18.94 -3.11
N VAL A 266 1.97 17.73 -3.28
CA VAL A 266 0.88 17.45 -4.21
C VAL A 266 -0.41 18.15 -3.77
N VAL A 267 -0.79 18.04 -2.50
CA VAL A 267 -2.07 18.56 -2.00
C VAL A 267 -2.06 20.09 -1.94
N GLU A 268 -1.01 20.71 -1.43
CA GLU A 268 -0.84 22.17 -1.36
C GLU A 268 -0.74 22.78 -2.77
N GLU A 269 0.00 22.15 -3.69
CA GLU A 269 0.06 22.61 -5.09
C GLU A 269 -1.33 22.51 -5.76
N THR A 270 -2.08 21.44 -5.49
CA THR A 270 -3.37 21.18 -6.13
C THR A 270 -4.47 22.11 -5.63
N LEU A 271 -4.52 22.34 -4.32
CA LEU A 271 -5.56 23.13 -3.66
C LEU A 271 -5.16 24.60 -3.43
N LYS A 272 -3.90 24.97 -3.68
CA LYS A 272 -3.35 26.32 -3.43
C LYS A 272 -3.59 26.79 -1.99
N LEU A 273 -3.43 25.89 -1.03
CA LEU A 273 -3.54 26.14 0.40
C LEU A 273 -2.35 25.55 1.15
N LYS A 274 -2.14 25.96 2.40
CA LYS A 274 -1.18 25.32 3.30
C LYS A 274 -1.88 24.42 4.30
N LEU A 275 -1.37 23.21 4.47
CA LEU A 275 -1.91 22.27 5.43
C LEU A 275 -1.20 22.41 6.78
N PRO A 276 -1.94 22.45 7.91
CA PRO A 276 -1.32 22.36 9.20
C PRO A 276 -0.69 20.98 9.38
N ILE A 277 0.59 20.94 9.71
CA ILE A 277 1.29 19.70 10.04
C ILE A 277 0.92 19.32 11.49
N PRO A 278 0.36 18.13 11.74
CA PRO A 278 0.06 17.68 13.10
C PRO A 278 1.33 17.63 13.97
N SER A 279 1.20 17.99 15.25
CA SER A 279 2.33 17.99 16.22
C SER A 279 3.12 16.67 16.25
N GLN A 280 2.44 15.53 16.09
CA GLN A 280 3.08 14.21 16.06
C GLN A 280 4.04 14.05 14.86
N ILE A 281 3.77 14.70 13.73
CA ILE A 281 4.62 14.69 12.55
C ILE A 281 5.75 15.71 12.69
N GLN A 282 5.49 16.88 13.29
CA GLN A 282 6.52 17.89 13.56
C GLN A 282 7.70 17.31 14.36
N ASN A 283 7.41 16.53 15.41
CA ASN A 283 8.44 15.86 16.22
C ASN A 283 9.32 14.87 15.42
N VAL A 284 8.83 14.37 14.29
CA VAL A 284 9.58 13.46 13.40
C VAL A 284 10.41 14.26 12.39
N LEU A 285 9.94 15.44 11.99
CA LEU A 285 10.65 16.35 11.08
C LEU A 285 11.94 16.91 11.70
N GLU A 286 11.95 17.12 13.02
CA GLU A 286 13.09 17.70 13.75
C GLU A 286 14.22 16.71 14.05
N LYS A 287 14.02 15.40 13.80
CA LYS A 287 15.03 14.38 14.07
C LYS A 287 16.00 14.19 12.91
N ASP A 288 17.24 13.86 13.25
CA ASP A 288 18.27 13.50 12.27
C ASP A 288 17.93 12.18 11.56
N LYS A 289 18.08 12.18 10.23
CA LYS A 289 17.88 11.00 9.40
C LYS A 289 19.09 10.07 9.53
N VAL A 290 18.82 8.79 9.74
CA VAL A 290 19.83 7.73 9.70
C VAL A 290 19.39 6.66 8.69
N SER A 291 20.15 6.53 7.60
CA SER A 291 20.02 5.49 6.59
C SER A 291 21.40 5.03 6.12
N PHE A 292 21.47 3.79 5.60
CA PHE A 292 22.68 3.28 4.95
C PHE A 292 22.42 3.07 3.47
N LYS A 293 23.26 3.65 2.61
CA LYS A 293 23.14 3.49 1.17
C LYS A 293 23.64 2.12 0.73
N ILE A 294 22.88 1.47 -0.15
CA ILE A 294 23.25 0.22 -0.80
C ILE A 294 22.87 0.26 -2.29
N ASP A 295 23.66 -0.41 -3.12
CA ASP A 295 23.43 -0.53 -4.56
C ASP A 295 23.00 -1.95 -4.95
N THR A 296 23.46 -2.97 -4.22
CA THR A 296 23.36 -4.38 -4.66
C THR A 296 22.79 -5.32 -3.59
N TYR A 297 22.34 -6.50 -4.03
CA TYR A 297 21.93 -7.58 -3.12
C TYR A 297 23.09 -8.08 -2.25
N ASP A 298 24.31 -8.12 -2.77
CA ASP A 298 25.48 -8.58 -2.01
C ASP A 298 25.81 -7.65 -0.85
N GLU A 299 25.60 -6.34 -1.02
CA GLU A 299 25.69 -5.37 0.08
C GLU A 299 24.60 -5.57 1.12
N LEU A 300 23.34 -5.85 0.70
CA LEU A 300 22.27 -6.23 1.62
C LEU A 300 22.65 -7.48 2.41
N LYS A 301 23.10 -8.54 1.73
CA LYS A 301 23.51 -9.81 2.36
C LYS A 301 24.61 -9.58 3.38
N SER A 302 25.65 -8.84 2.99
CA SER A 302 26.77 -8.48 3.85
C SER A 302 26.32 -7.67 5.08
N TYR A 303 25.40 -6.71 4.90
CA TYR A 303 24.82 -5.96 6.01
C TYR A 303 24.09 -6.87 6.99
N LEU A 304 23.22 -7.76 6.47
CA LEU A 304 22.42 -8.67 7.30
C LEU A 304 23.31 -9.64 8.08
N GLN A 305 24.33 -10.22 7.45
CA GLN A 305 25.27 -11.14 8.12
C GLN A 305 26.11 -10.44 9.20
N LYS A 306 26.61 -9.23 8.91
CA LYS A 306 27.41 -8.45 9.86
C LYS A 306 26.61 -8.01 11.09
N ASN A 307 25.34 -7.68 10.89
CA ASN A 307 24.44 -7.19 11.94
C ASN A 307 23.44 -8.26 12.40
N ARG A 308 23.83 -9.54 12.29
CA ARG A 308 22.95 -10.63 12.70
C ARG A 308 22.70 -10.58 14.20
N PRO A 309 21.46 -10.85 14.65
CA PRO A 309 21.16 -10.93 16.05
C PRO A 309 21.97 -12.05 16.76
N SER A 310 22.25 -11.88 18.05
CA SER A 310 23.10 -12.79 18.84
C SER A 310 22.35 -14.01 19.38
#